data_AF-A0A7S2J661-F1
#
_entry.id   AF-A0A7S2J661-F1
#
_cell.length_a   1.000
_cell.length_b   1.000
_cell.length_c   1.000
_cell.angle_alpha   90.00
_cell.angle_beta   90.00
_cell.angle_gamma   90.00
#
_symmetry.space_group_name_H-M   'P 1'
#
loop_
_entity.id
_entity.type
_entity.pdbx_description
1 polymer ?
#
loop_
_entity_poly.entity_id
_entity_poly.type
_entity_poly.pdbx_seq_one_letter_code
_entity_poly.pdbx_strand_id
1 'polypeptide(L)'
;MAQGARGGLSARTPPGSTSAKASEMSGQIEGAASKPSFFARVGGKVSAVVANNLRPGAGIYSLGYGIAAGVFLSGLVYAGRTMNILLFDHDYYKIQSRKRYYEKQLLFSREQEETQAAHYLASLSAEYNPAATRMPFAPLADRFRF
;
A
#
# COMPACT_ATOMS: atom_id res chain seq x y z
N MET A 1 -88.29 2.04 -27.08
CA MET A 1 -87.92 0.77 -27.75
C MET A 1 -86.96 0.05 -26.82
N ALA A 2 -87.48 -0.76 -25.90
CA ALA A 2 -87.84 -2.18 -26.09
C ALA A 2 -86.67 -3.09 -25.65
N GLN A 3 -86.95 -3.84 -24.57
CA GLN A 3 -86.47 -5.19 -24.23
C GLN A 3 -84.96 -5.36 -23.95
N GLY A 4 -84.52 -6.07 -22.92
CA GLY A 4 -85.22 -6.97 -22.03
C GLY A 4 -84.45 -8.29 -21.92
N ALA A 5 -84.11 -8.64 -20.68
CA ALA A 5 -84.10 -10.01 -20.13
C ALA A 5 -82.94 -10.99 -20.42
N ARG A 6 -82.39 -11.46 -19.29
CA ARG A 6 -82.29 -12.87 -18.83
C ARG A 6 -80.94 -13.61 -18.90
N GLY A 7 -80.70 -14.32 -17.79
CA GLY A 7 -79.93 -15.56 -17.69
C GLY A 7 -78.52 -15.32 -17.17
N GLY A 8 -78.05 -15.87 -16.05
CA GLY A 8 -78.45 -17.12 -15.38
C GLY A 8 -77.19 -17.95 -15.18
N LEU A 9 -76.94 -18.34 -13.93
CA LEU A 9 -76.20 -19.51 -13.44
C LEU A 9 -75.09 -20.12 -14.34
N SER A 10 -73.88 -20.27 -13.78
CA SER A 10 -73.43 -21.57 -13.27
C SER A 10 -71.91 -21.60 -13.13
N ALA A 11 -71.51 -21.71 -11.87
CA ALA A 11 -70.35 -22.39 -11.34
C ALA A 11 -69.68 -23.45 -12.27
N ARG A 12 -68.34 -23.35 -12.29
CA ARG A 12 -67.39 -24.40 -11.88
C ARG A 12 -67.01 -25.47 -12.91
N THR A 13 -65.77 -25.32 -13.39
CA THR A 13 -64.75 -26.39 -13.43
C THR A 13 -63.33 -25.79 -13.49
N PRO A 14 -62.43 -26.07 -12.53
CA PRO A 14 -60.97 -26.02 -12.69
C PRO A 14 -60.49 -27.40 -13.21
N PRO A 15 -59.19 -27.77 -13.36
CA PRO A 15 -57.95 -27.15 -12.83
C PRO A 15 -56.72 -27.21 -13.77
N GLY A 16 -55.57 -26.71 -13.29
CA GLY A 16 -54.24 -27.25 -13.61
C GLY A 16 -53.58 -26.66 -14.87
N SER A 17 -52.75 -25.62 -14.72
CA SER A 17 -51.28 -25.75 -14.57
C SER A 17 -50.58 -26.41 -15.76
N THR A 18 -50.02 -25.59 -16.65
CA THR A 18 -48.60 -25.60 -17.06
C THR A 18 -48.43 -24.76 -18.32
N SER A 19 -47.55 -23.76 -18.24
CA SER A 19 -46.80 -23.12 -19.34
C SER A 19 -46.51 -21.65 -19.01
N ALA A 20 -45.89 -21.42 -17.86
CA ALA A 20 -45.06 -20.25 -17.67
C ALA A 20 -43.76 -20.48 -18.46
N LYS A 21 -43.72 -19.99 -19.69
CA LYS A 21 -42.47 -19.69 -20.43
C LYS A 21 -42.82 -18.76 -21.59
N ALA A 22 -42.06 -17.67 -21.67
CA ALA A 22 -42.05 -16.63 -22.70
C ALA A 22 -43.10 -15.51 -22.55
N SER A 23 -42.74 -14.49 -21.77
CA SER A 23 -42.92 -13.05 -22.05
C SER A 23 -42.69 -12.29 -20.73
N GLU A 24 -41.43 -12.02 -20.39
CA GLU A 24 -40.77 -10.71 -20.57
C GLU A 24 -41.13 -9.66 -19.50
N MET A 25 -40.13 -9.42 -18.64
CA MET A 25 -39.65 -8.10 -18.22
C MET A 25 -40.66 -7.13 -17.57
N SER A 26 -40.79 -7.21 -16.25
CA SER A 26 -40.62 -6.03 -15.39
C SER A 26 -40.29 -6.49 -13.97
N GLY A 27 -39.09 -6.12 -13.54
CA GLY A 27 -38.42 -6.65 -12.35
C GLY A 27 -39.21 -6.42 -11.08
N GLN A 28 -39.60 -7.54 -10.48
CA GLN A 28 -39.99 -7.67 -9.09
C GLN A 28 -38.78 -7.35 -8.19
N ILE A 29 -38.63 -6.10 -7.77
CA ILE A 29 -37.80 -5.71 -6.62
C ILE A 29 -38.59 -4.69 -5.77
N GLU A 30 -39.75 -5.11 -5.30
CA GLU A 30 -40.39 -4.49 -4.14
C GLU A 30 -40.18 -5.45 -2.96
N GLY A 31 -39.44 -5.02 -1.93
CA GLY A 31 -39.39 -5.74 -0.66
C GLY A 31 -38.08 -6.43 -0.30
N ALA A 32 -36.95 -5.74 -0.40
CA ALA A 32 -35.85 -5.99 0.53
C ALA A 32 -35.38 -4.64 1.05
N ALA A 33 -35.77 -4.30 2.27
CA ALA A 33 -35.29 -3.13 2.99
C ALA A 33 -33.75 -3.17 2.98
N SER A 34 -33.16 -2.43 2.05
CA SER A 34 -31.72 -2.24 1.95
C SER A 34 -31.33 -1.48 3.20
N LYS A 35 -30.91 -2.23 4.24
CA LYS A 35 -30.35 -1.65 5.45
C LYS A 35 -29.31 -0.63 4.97
N PRO A 36 -29.50 0.69 5.17
CA PRO A 36 -28.54 1.63 4.65
C PRO A 36 -27.19 1.27 5.26
N SER A 37 -26.17 1.11 4.42
CA SER A 37 -24.83 0.71 4.86
C SER A 37 -24.36 1.67 5.96
N PHE A 38 -23.51 1.20 6.88
CA PHE A 38 -23.03 2.05 7.98
C PHE A 38 -22.44 3.37 7.44
N PHE A 39 -21.74 3.32 6.32
CA PHE A 39 -21.24 4.50 5.59
C PHE A 39 -22.35 5.39 5.01
N ALA A 40 -23.45 4.84 4.50
CA ALA A 40 -24.60 5.64 4.04
C ALA A 40 -25.37 6.26 5.21
N ARG A 41 -25.48 5.58 6.36
CA ARG A 41 -26.11 6.12 7.58
C ARG A 41 -25.26 7.20 8.22
N VAL A 42 -23.94 7.00 8.29
CA VAL A 42 -23.00 8.00 8.80
C VAL A 42 -22.90 9.17 7.83
N GLY A 43 -22.79 8.92 6.52
CA GLY A 43 -22.78 9.96 5.49
C GLY A 43 -24.07 10.80 5.45
N GLY A 44 -25.24 10.17 5.59
CA GLY A 44 -26.53 10.86 5.69
C GLY A 44 -26.68 11.70 6.96
N LYS A 45 -26.16 11.22 8.10
CA LYS A 45 -26.19 11.97 9.37
C LYS A 45 -25.17 13.10 9.41
N VAL A 46 -23.97 12.88 8.88
CA VAL A 46 -22.93 13.91 8.77
C VAL A 46 -23.37 14.99 7.80
N SER A 47 -23.92 14.65 6.63
CA SER A 47 -24.40 15.65 5.66
C SER A 47 -25.58 16.48 6.19
N ALA A 48 -26.55 15.87 6.91
CA ALA A 48 -27.66 16.61 7.51
C ALA A 48 -27.22 17.54 8.66
N VAL A 49 -26.24 17.12 9.46
CA VAL A 49 -25.67 17.93 10.54
C VAL A 49 -24.80 19.05 9.99
N VAL A 50 -24.00 18.78 8.95
CA VAL A 50 -23.15 19.77 8.27
C VAL A 50 -24.02 20.79 7.53
N ALA A 51 -25.03 20.37 6.76
CA ALA A 51 -25.95 21.27 6.05
C ALA A 51 -26.66 22.27 6.99
N ASN A 52 -27.04 21.83 8.19
CA ASN A 52 -27.71 22.68 9.18
C ASN A 52 -26.75 23.48 10.09
N ASN A 53 -25.46 23.09 10.16
CA ASN A 53 -24.43 23.76 11.00
C ASN A 53 -23.29 24.41 10.19
N LEU A 54 -23.48 24.64 8.89
CA LEU A 54 -22.55 25.41 8.05
C LEU A 54 -22.69 26.93 8.25
N ARG A 55 -23.52 27.37 9.21
CA ARG A 55 -23.63 28.78 9.60
C ARG A 55 -22.37 29.23 10.33
N PRO A 56 -21.83 30.43 10.04
CA PRO A 56 -20.71 30.97 10.79
C PRO A 56 -21.09 31.09 12.27
N GLY A 57 -20.30 30.45 13.14
CA GLY A 57 -20.53 30.39 14.60
C GLY A 57 -20.92 29.02 15.17
N ALA A 58 -21.24 28.03 14.32
CA ALA A 58 -21.45 26.66 14.79
C ALA A 58 -20.11 25.94 15.03
N GLY A 59 -20.03 25.11 16.08
CA GLY A 59 -18.77 24.41 16.45
C GLY A 59 -18.22 23.46 15.37
N ILE A 60 -19.07 22.98 14.46
CA ILE A 60 -18.65 22.14 13.33
C ILE A 60 -18.00 22.99 12.22
N TYR A 61 -18.44 24.23 12.04
CA TYR A 61 -17.83 25.17 11.11
C TYR A 61 -16.42 25.55 11.54
N SER A 62 -16.19 25.82 12.84
CA SER A 62 -14.84 26.12 13.36
C SER A 62 -13.91 24.91 13.29
N LEU A 63 -14.40 23.71 13.57
CA LEU A 63 -13.64 22.47 13.40
C LEU A 63 -13.25 22.26 11.93
N GLY A 64 -14.20 22.42 11.01
CA GLY A 64 -13.95 22.32 9.57
C GLY A 64 -12.96 23.37 9.08
N TYR A 65 -13.07 24.61 9.57
CA TYR A 65 -12.13 25.68 9.26
C TYR A 65 -10.72 25.38 9.79
N GLY A 66 -10.60 24.81 11.00
CA GLY A 66 -9.32 24.37 11.55
C GLY A 66 -8.67 23.25 10.74
N ILE A 67 -9.46 22.27 10.30
CA ILE A 67 -8.97 21.19 9.42
C ILE A 67 -8.53 21.77 8.07
N ALA A 68 -9.34 22.64 7.46
CA ALA A 68 -9.01 23.28 6.20
C ALA A 68 -7.74 24.15 6.30
N ALA A 69 -7.60 24.93 7.38
CA ALA A 69 -6.41 25.72 7.66
C ALA A 69 -5.17 24.82 7.86
N GLY A 70 -5.31 23.69 8.55
CA GLY A 70 -4.22 22.71 8.73
C GLY A 70 -3.76 22.08 7.42
N VAL A 71 -4.70 21.68 6.56
CA VAL A 71 -4.40 21.15 5.22
C VAL A 71 -3.77 22.23 4.34
N PHE A 72 -4.28 23.47 4.40
CA PHE A 72 -3.74 24.58 3.62
C PHE A 72 -2.31 24.94 4.06
N LEU A 73 -2.06 25.09 5.36
CA LEU A 73 -0.73 25.39 5.90
C LEU A 73 0.27 24.28 5.59
N SER A 74 -0.11 23.02 5.77
CA SER A 74 0.76 21.90 5.42
C SER A 74 1.05 21.84 3.92
N GLY A 75 0.06 22.10 3.07
CA GLY A 75 0.24 22.24 1.63
C GLY A 75 1.20 23.37 1.25
N LEU A 76 1.09 24.53 1.90
CA LEU A 76 1.95 25.70 1.65
C LEU A 76 3.40 25.42 2.08
N VAL A 77 3.60 24.80 3.26
CA VAL A 77 4.94 24.38 3.71
C VAL A 77 5.56 23.36 2.76
N TYR A 78 4.77 22.39 2.29
CA TYR A 78 5.24 21.39 1.34
C TYR A 78 5.63 22.04 0.01
N ALA A 79 4.75 22.87 -0.57
CA ALA A 79 5.00 23.62 -1.80
C ALA A 79 6.22 24.54 -1.70
N GLY A 80 6.38 25.24 -0.56
CA GLY A 80 7.54 26.08 -0.29
C GLY A 80 8.85 25.28 -0.28
N ARG A 81 8.83 24.08 0.33
CA ARG A 81 9.99 23.17 0.31
C ARG A 81 10.28 22.63 -1.09
N THR A 82 9.27 22.22 -1.85
CA THR A 82 9.49 21.75 -3.23
C THR A 82 10.07 22.85 -4.12
N MET A 83 9.58 24.09 -4.01
CA MET A 83 10.13 25.22 -4.75
C MET A 83 11.57 25.53 -4.31
N ASN A 84 11.88 25.42 -3.02
CA ASN A 84 13.23 25.62 -2.51
C ASN A 84 14.21 24.56 -3.05
N ILE A 85 13.80 23.28 -3.03
CA ILE A 85 14.61 22.18 -3.58
C ILE A 85 14.83 22.35 -5.09
N LEU A 86 13.78 22.71 -5.83
CA LEU A 86 13.84 22.79 -7.29
C LEU A 86 14.67 23.99 -7.79
N LEU A 87 14.67 25.11 -7.06
CA LEU A 87 15.29 26.36 -7.53
C LEU A 87 16.58 26.73 -6.80
N PHE A 88 16.78 26.30 -5.54
CA PHE A 88 17.84 26.82 -4.68
C PHE A 88 18.73 25.75 -4.03
N ASP A 89 18.46 24.47 -4.21
CA ASP A 89 19.25 23.40 -3.59
C ASP A 89 20.45 22.96 -4.43
N HIS A 90 21.51 23.77 -4.36
CA HIS A 90 22.81 23.43 -4.96
C HIS A 90 23.66 22.53 -4.06
N ASP A 91 23.34 22.46 -2.77
CA ASP A 91 24.14 21.73 -1.79
C ASP A 91 23.86 20.23 -1.82
N TYR A 92 22.66 19.81 -2.24
CA TYR A 92 22.35 18.41 -2.49
C TYR A 92 23.35 17.74 -3.43
N TYR A 93 23.68 18.39 -4.56
CA TYR A 93 24.63 17.84 -5.52
C TYR A 93 26.06 17.77 -4.98
N LYS A 94 26.48 18.78 -4.22
CA LYS A 94 27.81 18.79 -3.58
C LYS A 94 27.96 17.68 -2.54
N ILE A 95 26.93 17.45 -1.74
CA ILE A 95 26.94 16.39 -0.73
C ILE A 95 26.89 15.02 -1.39
N GLN A 96 26.12 14.86 -2.47
CA GLN A 96 26.00 13.57 -3.15
C GLN A 96 27.31 13.15 -3.85
N SER A 97 28.02 14.08 -4.48
CA SER A 97 29.33 13.78 -5.07
C SER A 97 30.36 13.42 -3.99
N ARG A 98 30.33 14.13 -2.86
CA ARG A 98 31.22 13.87 -1.72
C ARG A 98 30.94 12.51 -1.06
N LYS A 99 29.66 12.10 -0.94
CA LYS A 99 29.30 10.76 -0.46
C LYS A 99 29.86 9.65 -1.37
N ARG A 100 29.65 9.77 -2.69
CA ARG A 100 30.19 8.82 -3.67
C ARG A 100 31.73 8.76 -3.65
N TYR A 101 32.39 9.89 -3.41
CA TYR A 101 33.83 9.94 -3.24
C TYR A 101 34.28 9.16 -2.00
N TYR A 102 33.63 9.38 -0.85
CA TYR A 102 33.96 8.67 0.39
C TYR A 102 33.68 7.17 0.32
N GLU A 103 32.63 6.75 -0.39
CA GLU A 103 32.36 5.33 -0.63
C GLU A 103 33.52 4.68 -1.41
N LYS A 104 34.02 5.33 -2.46
CA LYS A 104 35.18 4.83 -3.22
C LYS A 104 36.44 4.77 -2.37
N GLN A 105 36.69 5.81 -1.57
CA GLN A 105 37.83 5.86 -0.68
C GLN A 105 37.78 4.72 0.35
N LEU A 106 36.61 4.45 0.93
CA LEU A 106 36.42 3.38 1.90
C LEU A 106 36.67 2.01 1.28
N LEU A 107 36.15 1.76 0.08
CA LEU A 107 36.37 0.48 -0.63
C LEU A 107 37.85 0.29 -0.95
N PHE A 108 38.51 1.32 -1.47
CA PHE A 108 39.95 1.26 -1.77
C PHE A 108 40.79 0.97 -0.52
N SER A 109 40.51 1.64 0.59
CA SER A 109 41.23 1.38 1.85
C SER A 109 41.01 -0.05 2.35
N ARG A 110 39.79 -0.59 2.24
CA ARG A 110 39.52 -1.98 2.63
C ARG A 110 40.26 -2.99 1.76
N GLU A 111 40.25 -2.81 0.44
CA GLU A 111 40.99 -3.69 -0.47
C GLU A 111 42.51 -3.63 -0.20
N GLN A 112 43.02 -2.45 0.13
CA GLN A 112 44.43 -2.28 0.51
C GLN A 112 44.76 -2.99 1.84
N GLU A 113 43.89 -2.88 2.84
CA GLU A 113 44.04 -3.57 4.12
C GLU A 113 43.97 -5.09 3.96
N GLU A 114 43.04 -5.59 3.14
CA GLU A 114 42.89 -7.02 2.85
C GLU A 114 44.11 -7.58 2.10
N THR A 115 44.62 -6.86 1.10
CA THR A 115 45.84 -7.27 0.38
C THR A 115 47.06 -7.23 1.30
N GLN A 116 47.18 -6.24 2.17
CA GLN A 116 48.27 -6.18 3.16
C GLN A 116 48.18 -7.35 4.17
N ALA A 117 46.98 -7.69 4.64
CA ALA A 117 46.77 -8.84 5.51
C ALA A 117 47.11 -10.17 4.80
N ALA A 118 46.77 -10.30 3.52
CA ALA A 118 47.13 -11.46 2.72
C ALA A 118 48.65 -11.60 2.55
N HIS A 119 49.37 -10.49 2.32
CA HIS A 119 50.84 -10.51 2.28
C HIS A 119 51.47 -10.92 3.61
N TYR A 120 50.89 -10.49 4.74
CA TYR A 120 51.33 -10.94 6.05
C TYR A 120 51.13 -12.44 6.24
N LEU A 121 49.96 -12.99 5.89
CA LEU A 121 49.71 -14.44 5.96
C LEU A 121 50.60 -15.23 4.99
N ALA A 122 50.90 -14.67 3.81
CA ALA A 122 51.85 -15.25 2.87
C ALA A 122 53.26 -15.32 3.48
N SER A 123 53.69 -14.32 4.25
CA SER A 123 55.00 -14.38 4.93
C SER A 123 55.09 -15.49 5.97
N LEU A 124 54.00 -15.80 6.68
CA LEU A 124 53.94 -16.92 7.62
C LEU A 124 54.05 -18.28 6.92
N SER A 125 53.64 -18.38 5.65
CA SER A 125 53.84 -19.60 4.87
C SER A 125 55.32 -19.93 4.65
N ALA A 126 56.22 -18.92 4.66
CA ALA A 126 57.65 -19.15 4.56
C ALA A 126 58.24 -19.78 5.84
N GLU A 127 57.61 -19.55 7.00
CA GLU A 127 57.98 -20.16 8.27
C GLU A 127 57.36 -21.56 8.47
N TYR A 128 56.41 -21.94 7.61
CA TYR A 128 55.71 -23.22 7.71
C TYR A 128 56.65 -24.40 7.41
N ASN A 129 56.84 -25.28 8.40
CA ASN A 129 57.58 -26.52 8.25
C ASN A 129 56.64 -27.73 8.28
N PRO A 130 56.31 -28.33 7.12
CA PRO A 130 55.40 -29.48 7.05
C PRO A 130 55.98 -30.74 7.69
N ALA A 131 57.30 -30.85 7.85
CA ALA A 131 57.91 -32.02 8.49
C ALA A 131 57.61 -32.06 10.00
N ALA A 132 57.36 -30.90 10.63
CA ALA A 132 57.06 -30.80 12.05
C ALA A 132 55.67 -31.37 12.42
N THR A 133 54.75 -31.49 11.46
CA THR A 133 53.41 -32.05 11.69
C THR A 133 53.38 -33.59 11.59
N ARG A 134 54.52 -34.23 11.28
CA ARG A 134 54.65 -35.67 11.16
C ARG A 134 54.81 -36.30 12.55
N MET A 135 53.95 -37.28 12.87
CA MET A 135 54.16 -38.11 14.06
C MET A 135 55.48 -38.90 13.94
N PRO A 136 56.23 -39.12 15.03
CA PRO A 136 57.42 -39.95 14.99
C PRO A 136 57.12 -41.30 14.32
N PHE A 137 57.99 -41.72 13.39
CA PHE A 137 57.88 -42.98 12.64
C PHE A 137 56.71 -43.12 11.64
N ALA A 138 55.86 -42.10 11.45
CA ALA A 138 54.83 -42.11 10.41
C ALA A 138 55.33 -41.44 9.11
N PRO A 139 54.83 -41.82 7.91
CA PRO A 139 55.10 -41.07 6.68
C PRO A 139 54.43 -39.68 6.71
N LEU A 140 54.96 -38.74 5.94
CA LEU A 140 54.36 -37.41 5.82
C LEU A 140 53.08 -37.50 4.97
N ALA A 141 51.97 -36.93 5.46
CA ALA A 141 50.70 -36.91 4.74
C ALA A 141 50.67 -35.80 3.68
N ASP A 142 50.23 -36.11 2.46
CA ASP A 142 50.20 -35.18 1.32
C ASP A 142 49.38 -33.91 1.57
N ARG A 143 48.38 -33.98 2.47
CA ARG A 143 47.51 -32.86 2.85
C ARG A 143 48.23 -31.66 3.47
N PHE A 144 49.48 -31.85 3.93
CA PHE A 144 50.27 -30.81 4.59
C PHE A 144 51.34 -30.22 3.67
N ARG A 145 51.40 -30.63 2.39
CA ARG A 145 52.23 -29.97 1.39
C ARG A 145 51.45 -28.77 0.84
N PHE A 146 51.82 -27.57 1.30
CA PHE A 146 51.56 -26.33 0.58
C PHE A 146 52.60 -26.14 -0.53
#